data_AF-A0A9E6ETT6-F1
#
_entry.id   AF-A0A9E6ETT6-F1
#
_cell.length_a   1.000
_cell.length_b   1.000
_cell.length_c   1.000
_cell.angle_alpha   90.00
_cell.angle_beta   90.00
_cell.angle_gamma   90.00
#
_symmetry.space_group_name_H-M   'P 1'
#
loop_
_entity.id
_entity.type
_entity.pdbx_description
1 polymer ?
#
loop_
_entity_poly.entity_id
_entity_poly.type
_entity_poly.pdbx_seq_one_letter_code
_entity_poly.pdbx_strand_id
1 'polypeptide(L)'
;VQSIVIKTPKGNYIFDSAEVSAMTMQGTTTYQIVGDIRFEPAAPDILKEDITMVAAQANVSEDKAKEALVATKGDIAEAILRLSSS
;
A
#
# COMPACT_ATOMS: atom_id res chain seq x y z
N VAL A 1 5.09 -17.20 -18.25
CA VAL A 1 4.91 -17.11 -16.79
C VAL A 1 3.47 -16.70 -16.51
N GLN A 2 2.79 -17.29 -15.52
CA GLN A 2 1.39 -16.93 -15.24
C GLN A 2 1.27 -15.58 -14.52
N SER A 3 2.15 -15.29 -13.57
CA SER A 3 2.23 -13.96 -12.96
C SER A 3 3.59 -13.73 -12.30
N ILE A 4 3.97 -12.46 -12.19
CA ILE A 4 5.12 -12.03 -11.38
C ILE A 4 4.63 -10.99 -10.39
N VAL A 5 5.04 -11.13 -9.13
CA VAL A 5 4.74 -10.16 -8.08
C VAL A 5 6.05 -9.69 -7.45
N ILE A 6 6.35 -8.40 -7.61
CA ILE A 6 7.46 -7.74 -6.92
C ILE A 6 6.89 -7.04 -5.69
N LYS A 7 7.20 -7.57 -4.51
CA LYS A 7 6.74 -7.03 -3.24
C LYS A 7 7.64 -5.89 -2.77
N THR A 8 7.05 -4.75 -2.42
CA THR A 8 7.77 -3.61 -1.83
C THR A 8 7.02 -3.10 -0.61
N PRO A 9 7.68 -2.34 0.30
CA PRO A 9 6.99 -1.73 1.44
C PRO A 9 5.84 -0.79 1.06
N LYS A 10 5.89 -0.22 -0.15
CA LYS A 10 4.86 0.72 -0.64
C LYS A 10 3.70 0.02 -1.34
N GLY A 11 3.83 -1.27 -1.64
CA GLY A 11 2.87 -2.02 -2.45
C GLY A 11 3.54 -3.05 -3.36
N ASN A 12 2.73 -3.71 -4.16
CA ASN A 12 3.14 -4.77 -5.06
C ASN A 12 3.08 -4.30 -6.50
N TYR A 13 4.13 -4.58 -7.27
CA TYR A 13 4.04 -4.54 -8.72
C TYR A 13 3.64 -5.92 -9.22
N ILE A 14 2.59 -5.98 -10.03
CA ILE A 14 2.02 -7.22 -10.54
C ILE A 14 2.08 -7.19 -12.07
N PHE A 15 2.58 -8.29 -12.63
CA PHE A 15 2.56 -8.57 -14.05
C PHE A 15 1.69 -9.80 -14.27
N ASP A 16 0.50 -9.63 -14.85
CA ASP A 16 -0.47 -10.72 -15.07
C ASP A 16 -0.13 -11.57 -16.31
N SER A 17 0.72 -11.06 -17.21
CA SER A 17 1.20 -11.80 -18.39
C SER A 17 2.56 -11.25 -18.81
N ALA A 18 3.61 -11.78 -18.20
CA ALA A 18 4.98 -11.39 -18.48
C ALA A 18 5.73 -12.45 -19.31
N GLU A 19 6.50 -11.98 -20.27
CA GLU A 19 7.58 -12.74 -20.87
C GLU A 19 8.81 -12.63 -19.96
N VAL A 20 9.40 -13.78 -19.63
CA VAL A 20 10.56 -13.85 -18.74
C VAL A 20 11.66 -14.63 -19.43
N SER A 21 12.82 -14.01 -19.58
CA SER A 21 14.05 -14.67 -19.97
C SER A 21 15.03 -14.64 -18.81
N ALA A 22 15.87 -15.68 -18.70
CA ALA A 22 16.87 -15.80 -17.65
C ALA A 22 18.23 -16.14 -18.26
N MET A 23 19.29 -15.51 -17.76
CA MET A 23 20.68 -15.80 -18.11
C MET A 23 21.48 -16.02 -16.83
N THR A 24 22.23 -17.12 -16.76
CA THR A 24 23.13 -17.39 -15.64
C THR A 24 24.58 -17.23 -16.09
N MET A 25 25.34 -16.37 -15.44
CA MET A 25 26.76 -16.15 -15.70
C MET A 25 27.54 -16.09 -14.39
N GLN A 26 28.61 -16.90 -14.30
CA GLN A 26 29.48 -16.97 -13.12
C GLN A 26 28.73 -17.14 -11.77
N GLY A 27 27.65 -17.93 -11.77
CA GLY A 27 26.84 -18.19 -10.58
C GLY A 27 25.76 -17.15 -10.29
N THR A 28 25.74 -16.01 -11.00
CA THR A 28 24.68 -15.00 -10.90
C THR A 28 23.62 -15.27 -11.96
N THR A 29 22.35 -15.31 -11.58
CA THR A 29 21.22 -15.42 -12.52
C THR A 29 20.52 -14.08 -12.64
N THR A 30 20.44 -13.57 -13.86
CA THR A 30 19.70 -12.35 -14.21
C THR A 30 18.40 -12.73 -14.90
N TYR A 31 17.29 -12.15 -14.44
CA TYR A 31 15.98 -12.30 -15.05
C TYR A 31 15.59 -10.99 -15.75
N GLN A 32 15.17 -11.08 -17.01
CA GLN A 32 14.60 -9.97 -17.76
C GLN A 32 13.10 -10.21 -17.89
N ILE A 33 12.31 -9.20 -17.51
CA ILE A 33 10.86 -9.27 -17.45
C ILE A 33 10.32 -8.22 -18.42
N VAL A 34 9.48 -8.64 -19.36
CA VAL A 34 8.79 -7.75 -20.32
C VAL A 34 7.30 -8.01 -20.24
N GLY A 35 6.52 -6.96 -20.06
CA GLY A 35 5.06 -7.04 -20.01
C GLY A 35 4.43 -5.80 -19.38
N ASP A 36 3.11 -5.76 -19.41
CA ASP A 36 2.33 -4.72 -18.75
C ASP A 36 2.37 -4.90 -17.22
N ILE A 37 2.49 -3.77 -16.52
CA ILE A 37 2.65 -3.70 -15.07
C ILE A 37 1.49 -2.93 -14.46
N ARG A 38 0.96 -3.43 -13.35
CA ARG A 38 0.06 -2.67 -12.48
C ARG A 38 0.62 -2.58 -11.07
N PHE A 39 0.40 -1.45 -10.42
CA PHE A 39 0.82 -1.23 -9.05
C PHE A 39 -0.39 -1.31 -8.11
N GLU A 40 -0.33 -2.25 -7.17
CA GLU A 40 -1.25 -2.33 -6.05
C GLU A 40 -0.57 -1.71 -4.82
N PRO A 41 -1.00 -0.52 -4.36
CA PRO A 41 -0.43 0.08 -3.17
C PRO A 41 -0.64 -0.81 -1.95
N ALA A 42 0.31 -0.81 -1.03
CA ALA A 42 0.14 -1.47 0.25
C ALA A 42 -1.05 -0.83 0.97
N ALA A 43 -1.89 -1.66 1.58
CA ALA A 43 -2.90 -1.13 2.49
C ALA A 43 -2.16 -0.33 3.58
N PRO A 44 -2.60 0.91 3.88
CA PRO A 44 -2.02 1.64 4.98
C PRO A 44 -2.15 0.80 6.25
N ASP A 45 -1.06 0.68 7.00
CA ASP A 45 -1.03 0.00 8.30
C ASP A 45 -1.77 0.89 9.30
N ILE A 46 -3.10 0.79 9.29
CA ILE A 46 -3.95 1.55 10.20
C ILE A 46 -4.15 0.70 11.43
N LEU A 47 -3.47 1.08 12.52
CA LEU A 47 -3.60 0.42 13.79
C LEU A 47 -4.93 0.81 14.44
N LYS A 48 -5.52 -0.12 15.18
CA LYS A 48 -6.74 0.16 15.95
C LYS A 48 -6.51 1.29 16.97
N GLU A 49 -5.30 1.39 17.51
CA GLU A 49 -4.91 2.47 18.43
C GLU A 49 -4.99 3.84 17.75
N ASP A 50 -4.51 3.97 16.50
CA ASP A 50 -4.60 5.20 15.72
C ASP A 50 -6.05 5.60 15.44
N ILE A 51 -6.91 4.61 15.11
CA ILE A 51 -8.36 4.84 14.91
C ILE A 51 -8.98 5.39 16.19
N THR A 52 -8.72 4.76 17.34
CA THR A 52 -9.25 5.21 18.63
C THR A 52 -8.75 6.61 18.98
N MET A 53 -7.47 6.89 18.73
CA MET A 53 -6.86 8.20 18.99
C MET A 53 -7.50 9.30 18.13
N VAL A 54 -7.64 9.06 16.81
CA VAL A 54 -8.30 10.01 15.90
C VAL A 54 -9.77 10.20 16.25
N ALA A 55 -10.49 9.11 16.56
CA ALA A 55 -11.90 9.17 16.96
C ALA A 55 -12.10 10.02 18.22
N ALA A 56 -11.25 9.81 19.23
CA ALA A 56 -11.30 10.55 20.48
C ALA A 56 -10.92 12.04 20.30
N GLN A 57 -9.88 12.34 19.52
CA GLN A 57 -9.43 13.72 19.32
C GLN A 57 -10.33 14.54 18.40
N ALA A 58 -10.88 13.92 17.34
CA ALA A 58 -11.80 14.58 16.43
C ALA A 58 -13.28 14.48 16.89
N ASN A 59 -13.56 13.78 17.99
CA ASN A 59 -14.90 13.56 18.54
C ASN A 59 -15.88 12.97 17.51
N VAL A 60 -15.44 11.92 16.79
CA VAL A 60 -16.22 11.19 15.78
C VAL A 60 -16.26 9.69 16.09
N SER A 61 -17.09 8.93 15.36
CA SER A 61 -17.10 7.47 15.47
C SER A 61 -15.81 6.84 14.94
N GLU A 62 -15.47 5.65 15.45
CA GLU A 62 -14.32 4.87 14.96
C GLU A 62 -14.41 4.60 13.45
N ASP A 63 -15.61 4.40 12.90
CA ASP A 63 -15.80 4.23 11.45
C ASP A 63 -15.36 5.47 10.66
N LYS A 64 -15.75 6.67 11.10
CA LYS A 64 -15.32 7.93 10.45
C LYS A 64 -13.83 8.19 10.63
N ALA A 65 -13.28 7.86 11.80
CA ALA A 65 -11.85 7.98 12.07
C ALA A 65 -11.03 7.05 11.16
N LYS A 66 -11.50 5.80 10.97
CA LYS A 66 -10.89 4.83 10.07
C LYS A 66 -10.93 5.31 8.62
N GLU A 67 -12.08 5.81 8.15
CA GLU A 67 -12.20 6.36 6.79
C GLU A 67 -11.24 7.52 6.56
N ALA A 68 -11.11 8.43 7.54
CA ALA A 68 -10.16 9.53 7.47
C ALA A 68 -8.71 9.04 7.40
N LEU A 69 -8.32 8.09 8.25
CA LEU A 69 -6.98 7.49 8.24
C LEU A 69 -6.69 6.75 6.93
N VAL A 70 -7.68 6.09 6.32
CA VAL A 70 -7.52 5.47 4.99
C VAL A 70 -7.27 6.56 3.94
N ALA A 71 -8.05 7.64 3.97
CA ALA A 71 -7.92 8.74 3.02
C ALA A 71 -6.58 9.49 3.15
N THR A 72 -6.03 9.58 4.36
CA THR A 72 -4.73 10.22 4.65
C THR A 72 -3.57 9.23 4.68
N LYS A 73 -3.79 7.98 4.24
CA LYS A 73 -2.75 6.92 4.17
C LYS A 73 -2.05 6.68 5.52
N GLY A 74 -2.79 6.78 6.62
CA GLY A 74 -2.29 6.56 7.98
C GLY A 74 -1.73 7.81 8.65
N ASP A 75 -1.80 9.00 8.04
CA ASP A 75 -1.41 10.24 8.71
C ASP A 75 -2.49 10.67 9.72
N ILE A 76 -2.15 10.53 11.01
CA ILE A 76 -3.02 10.82 12.15
C ILE A 76 -3.35 12.32 12.22
N ALA A 77 -2.34 13.18 12.05
CA ALA A 77 -2.51 14.63 12.17
C ALA A 77 -3.38 15.17 11.03
N GLU A 78 -3.13 14.72 9.81
CA GLU A 78 -3.93 15.08 8.64
C GLU A 78 -5.37 14.55 8.79
N ALA A 79 -5.56 13.33 9.33
CA ALA A 79 -6.88 12.74 9.54
C ALA A 79 -7.70 13.56 10.54
N ILE A 80 -7.10 13.97 11.67
CA ILE A 80 -7.77 14.80 12.68
C ILE A 80 -8.12 16.16 12.09
N LEU A 81 -7.19 16.83 11.40
CA LEU A 81 -7.44 18.14 10.77
C LEU A 81 -8.60 18.07 9.77
N ARG A 82 -8.63 17.01 8.95
CA ARG A 82 -9.68 16.79 7.96
C ARG A 82 -11.05 16.59 8.61
N LEU A 83 -11.12 15.83 9.71
CA LEU A 83 -12.36 15.55 10.44
C LEU A 83 -12.86 16.73 11.27
N SER A 84 -11.96 17.52 11.86
CA SER A 84 -12.31 18.71 12.65
C SER A 84 -12.64 19.93 11.79
N SER A 85 -12.26 19.92 10.52
CA SER A 85 -12.66 20.93 9.52
C SER A 85 -13.98 20.57 8.80
N SER A 86 -14.63 19.46 9.16
CA SER A 86 -15.84 18.92 8.52
C SER A 86 -17.08 19.02 9.40
#